data_AF-A0A7V9MUR3-F1
#
_entry.id   AF-A0A7V9MUR3-F1
#
_cell.length_a   1.000
_cell.length_b   1.000
_cell.length_c   1.000
_cell.angle_alpha   90.00
_cell.angle_beta   90.00
_cell.angle_gamma   90.00
#
_symmetry.space_group_name_H-M   'P 1'
#
loop_
_entity.id
_entity.type
_entity.pdbx_description
1 polymer ?
#
loop_
_entity_poly.entity_id
_entity_poly.type
_entity_poly.pdbx_seq_one_letter_code
_entity_poly.pdbx_strand_id
1 'polypeptide(L)'
;MTEANIRRQQGNTLIPVLLIGTVITSLFAAFMANTVYVESRAVEAQLARLRVYWAEMGNFRYAMSRIKYSQLCSTSSTCGNKQKDTDMVPTLQAYFDELSNNKTWSYPDEAAAYTITTTDTAAVDDRPGRQTYSGYMMATSIVSTSTLLSGSAGNLPVLELRLCVGLSSSTGNCGPINSNNGNNDTGNYSINRLTNLPAP
;
A
#
# COMPACT_ATOMS: atom_id res chain seq x y z
N MET A 1 -33.43 -37.76 -61.26
CA MET A 1 -33.26 -36.90 -60.07
C MET A 1 -33.15 -35.48 -60.55
N THR A 2 -34.16 -34.66 -60.26
CA THR A 2 -34.33 -33.30 -60.81
C THR A 2 -33.48 -32.28 -60.04
N GLU A 3 -32.86 -31.32 -60.75
CA GLU A 3 -31.98 -30.27 -60.21
C GLU A 3 -32.60 -29.46 -59.05
N ALA A 4 -33.93 -29.44 -58.97
CA ALA A 4 -34.68 -28.82 -57.86
C ALA A 4 -34.37 -29.46 -56.49
N ASN A 5 -34.08 -30.77 -56.42
CA ASN A 5 -33.76 -31.44 -55.15
C ASN A 5 -32.34 -31.10 -54.66
N ILE A 6 -31.38 -30.90 -55.57
CA ILE A 6 -30.01 -30.53 -55.21
C ILE A 6 -29.97 -29.08 -54.67
N ARG A 7 -30.70 -28.15 -55.29
CA ARG A 7 -30.82 -26.76 -54.78
C ARG A 7 -31.55 -26.68 -53.43
N ARG A 8 -32.58 -27.51 -53.20
CA ARG A 8 -33.29 -27.59 -51.90
C ARG A 8 -32.42 -28.17 -50.79
N GLN A 9 -31.59 -29.17 -51.09
CA GLN A 9 -30.60 -29.70 -50.14
C GLN A 9 -29.48 -28.70 -49.83
N GLN A 10 -29.01 -27.93 -50.81
CA GLN A 10 -27.97 -26.91 -50.61
C GLN A 10 -28.44 -25.75 -49.72
N GLY A 11 -29.70 -25.31 -49.83
CA GLY A 11 -30.27 -24.27 -48.96
C GLY A 11 -30.46 -24.71 -47.51
N ASN A 12 -30.80 -25.97 -47.26
CA ASN A 12 -31.04 -26.49 -45.91
C ASN A 12 -29.74 -26.83 -45.15
N THR A 13 -28.61 -26.95 -45.86
CA THR A 13 -27.29 -27.22 -45.26
C THR A 13 -26.61 -25.94 -44.75
N LEU A 14 -26.98 -24.78 -45.31
CA LEU A 14 -26.48 -23.46 -44.86
C LEU A 14 -27.01 -23.05 -43.48
N ILE A 15 -28.25 -23.43 -43.15
CA ILE A 15 -28.90 -23.12 -41.86
C ILE A 15 -28.15 -23.72 -40.65
N PRO A 16 -27.81 -25.03 -40.61
CA PRO A 16 -27.08 -25.60 -39.48
C PRO A 16 -25.65 -25.07 -39.37
N VAL A 17 -24.98 -24.76 -40.48
CA VAL A 17 -23.64 -24.16 -40.46
C VAL A 17 -23.67 -22.74 -39.85
N LEU A 18 -24.68 -21.94 -40.20
CA LEU A 18 -24.89 -20.63 -39.59
C LEU A 18 -25.24 -20.71 -38.10
N LEU A 19 -26.07 -21.69 -37.70
CA LEU A 19 -26.39 -21.94 -36.29
C LEU A 19 -25.17 -22.36 -35.47
N ILE A 20 -24.34 -23.25 -36.00
CA ILE A 20 -23.10 -23.65 -35.36
C ILE A 20 -22.14 -22.45 -35.27
N GLY A 21 -22.04 -21.65 -36.34
CA GLY A 21 -21.23 -20.44 -36.37
C GLY A 21 -21.65 -19.40 -35.34
N THR A 22 -22.95 -19.18 -35.14
CA THR A 22 -23.45 -18.24 -34.11
C THR A 22 -23.27 -18.76 -32.69
N VAL A 23 -23.43 -20.08 -32.47
CA VAL A 23 -23.18 -20.69 -31.16
C VAL A 23 -21.69 -20.61 -30.78
N ILE A 24 -20.79 -20.88 -31.72
CA ILE A 24 -19.34 -20.80 -31.46
C ILE A 24 -18.90 -19.36 -31.20
N THR A 25 -19.39 -18.40 -31.99
CA THR A 25 -19.04 -16.97 -31.79
C THR A 25 -19.60 -16.41 -30.49
N SER A 26 -20.82 -16.78 -30.09
CA SER A 26 -21.39 -16.39 -28.80
C SER A 26 -20.65 -16.99 -27.60
N LEU A 27 -20.23 -18.26 -27.69
CA LEU A 27 -19.37 -18.89 -26.67
C LEU A 27 -18.01 -18.20 -26.56
N PHE A 28 -17.38 -17.88 -27.70
CA PHE A 28 -16.10 -17.16 -27.70
C PHE A 28 -16.23 -15.74 -27.13
N ALA A 29 -17.30 -15.02 -27.48
CA ALA A 29 -17.59 -13.70 -26.93
C ALA A 29 -17.81 -13.76 -25.42
N ALA A 30 -18.52 -14.76 -24.91
CA ALA A 30 -18.73 -14.97 -23.48
C ALA A 30 -17.41 -15.29 -22.75
N PHE A 31 -16.55 -16.12 -23.36
CA PHE A 31 -15.23 -16.41 -22.81
C PHE A 31 -14.37 -15.14 -22.72
N MET A 32 -14.28 -14.38 -23.82
CA MET A 32 -13.52 -13.13 -23.87
C MET A 32 -14.07 -12.09 -22.87
N ALA A 33 -15.39 -11.98 -22.73
CA ALA A 33 -16.01 -11.07 -21.77
C ALA A 33 -15.63 -11.44 -20.33
N ASN A 34 -15.67 -12.73 -19.98
CA ASN A 34 -15.28 -13.20 -18.66
C ASN A 34 -13.79 -12.98 -18.38
N THR A 35 -12.91 -13.25 -19.34
CA THR A 35 -11.46 -13.02 -19.16
C THR A 35 -11.16 -11.53 -19.00
N VAL A 36 -11.76 -10.67 -19.82
CA VAL A 36 -11.57 -9.21 -19.72
C VAL A 36 -12.05 -8.69 -18.36
N TYR A 37 -13.17 -9.23 -17.86
CA TYR A 37 -13.70 -8.84 -16.55
C TYR A 37 -12.78 -9.26 -15.38
N VAL A 38 -12.16 -10.44 -15.45
CA VAL A 38 -11.21 -10.89 -14.41
C VAL A 38 -9.93 -10.04 -14.45
N GLU A 39 -9.40 -9.78 -15.64
CA GLU A 39 -8.21 -8.96 -15.81
C GLU A 39 -8.43 -7.51 -15.35
N SER A 40 -9.60 -6.91 -15.65
CA SER A 40 -9.90 -5.55 -15.19
C SER A 40 -9.90 -5.45 -13.67
N ARG A 41 -10.49 -6.44 -12.97
CA ARG A 41 -10.46 -6.49 -11.50
C ARG A 41 -9.05 -6.69 -10.94
N ALA A 42 -8.22 -7.49 -11.61
CA ALA A 42 -6.83 -7.68 -11.21
C ALA A 42 -6.01 -6.38 -11.34
N VAL A 43 -6.23 -5.62 -12.42
CA VAL A 43 -5.58 -4.31 -12.63
C VAL A 43 -6.03 -3.31 -11.58
N GLU A 44 -7.34 -3.22 -11.30
CA GLU A 44 -7.88 -2.35 -10.25
C GLU A 44 -7.30 -2.67 -8.88
N ALA A 45 -7.15 -3.96 -8.56
CA ALA A 45 -6.52 -4.41 -7.32
C ALA A 45 -5.07 -3.94 -7.20
N GLN A 46 -4.27 -4.03 -8.28
CA GLN A 46 -2.89 -3.56 -8.26
C GLN A 46 -2.81 -2.03 -8.17
N LEU A 47 -3.70 -1.31 -8.86
CA LEU A 47 -3.77 0.14 -8.79
C LEU A 47 -4.13 0.61 -7.38
N ALA A 48 -5.06 -0.06 -6.71
CA ALA A 48 -5.40 0.19 -5.31
C ALA A 48 -4.19 0.02 -4.39
N ARG A 49 -3.41 -1.06 -4.56
CA ARG A 49 -2.18 -1.30 -3.79
C ARG A 49 -1.13 -0.21 -3.99
N LEU A 50 -0.96 0.27 -5.22
CA LEU A 50 -0.07 1.39 -5.53
C LEU A 50 -0.53 2.69 -4.88
N ARG A 51 -1.83 2.99 -4.93
CA ARG A 51 -2.43 4.18 -4.31
C ARG A 51 -2.21 4.17 -2.79
N VAL A 52 -2.47 3.04 -2.14
CA VAL A 52 -2.19 2.83 -0.71
C VAL A 52 -0.72 3.05 -0.39
N TYR A 53 0.18 2.41 -1.15
CA TYR A 53 1.62 2.52 -0.93
C TYR A 53 2.10 3.99 -0.97
N TRP A 54 1.65 4.76 -1.95
CA TRP A 54 2.04 6.17 -2.06
C TRP A 54 1.42 7.05 -0.98
N ALA A 55 0.18 6.76 -0.58
CA ALA A 55 -0.50 7.46 0.51
C ALA A 55 0.25 7.28 1.85
N GLU A 56 0.57 6.04 2.21
CA GLU A 56 1.31 5.71 3.43
C GLU A 56 2.75 6.25 3.40
N MET A 57 3.45 6.10 2.27
CA MET A 57 4.78 6.69 2.07
C MET A 57 4.76 8.21 2.25
N GLY A 58 3.70 8.89 1.81
CA GLY A 58 3.50 10.32 2.02
C GLY A 58 3.45 10.68 3.51
N ASN A 59 2.68 9.93 4.30
CA ASN A 59 2.56 10.13 5.74
C ASN A 59 3.92 9.92 6.46
N PHE A 60 4.64 8.86 6.12
CA PHE A 60 5.97 8.61 6.69
C PHE A 60 6.98 9.70 6.31
N ARG A 61 7.01 10.14 5.05
CA ARG A 61 7.88 11.24 4.62
C ARG A 61 7.56 12.54 5.33
N TYR A 62 6.28 12.82 5.57
CA TYR A 62 5.87 13.99 6.35
C TYR A 62 6.35 13.88 7.80
N ALA A 63 6.08 12.77 8.48
CA ALA A 63 6.53 12.56 9.85
C ALA A 63 8.05 12.68 9.95
N MET A 64 8.80 12.06 9.03
CA MET A 64 10.26 12.20 8.96
C MET A 64 10.74 13.64 8.72
N SER A 65 10.04 14.41 7.89
CA SER A 65 10.30 15.84 7.72
C SER A 65 10.09 16.58 9.04
N ARG A 66 9.00 16.29 9.77
CA ARG A 66 8.73 16.87 11.09
C ARG A 66 9.80 16.49 12.11
N ILE A 67 10.24 15.24 12.16
CA ILE A 67 11.38 14.79 13.00
C ILE A 67 12.64 15.60 12.68
N LYS A 68 12.92 15.88 11.40
CA LYS A 68 14.07 16.68 10.97
C LYS A 68 14.01 18.12 11.49
N TYR A 69 12.82 18.73 11.46
CA TYR A 69 12.61 20.15 11.81
C TYR A 69 12.35 20.39 13.30
N SER A 70 11.53 19.55 13.93
CA SER A 70 11.17 19.70 15.34
C SER A 70 12.35 19.45 16.24
N GLN A 71 13.37 18.74 15.72
CA GLN A 71 14.43 18.16 16.51
C GLN A 71 13.78 17.54 17.76
N LEU A 72 13.19 16.35 17.63
CA LEU A 72 12.80 15.48 18.78
C LEU A 72 13.86 15.53 19.90
N CYS A 73 15.09 15.84 19.50
CA CYS A 73 16.29 16.21 20.23
C CYS A 73 16.75 17.66 19.93
N SER A 74 16.13 18.71 20.48
CA SER A 74 16.43 20.13 20.13
C SER A 74 17.86 20.59 20.46
N THR A 75 18.56 19.81 21.28
CA THR A 75 19.98 19.98 21.54
C THR A 75 20.65 18.61 21.45
N SER A 76 21.77 18.53 20.73
CA SER A 76 22.58 17.31 20.60
C SER A 76 23.08 16.75 21.96
N SER A 77 22.93 17.51 23.04
CA SER A 77 23.23 17.14 24.42
C SER A 77 22.05 16.55 25.22
N THR A 78 20.79 16.69 24.78
CA THR A 78 19.60 16.22 25.54
C THR A 78 19.04 14.90 25.07
N CYS A 79 19.31 14.47 23.84
CA CYS A 79 18.98 13.11 23.40
C CYS A 79 20.01 12.04 23.74
N GLY A 80 21.03 12.40 24.54
CA GLY A 80 21.86 11.40 25.20
C GLY A 80 21.10 10.78 26.38
N ASN A 81 20.79 9.48 26.30
CA ASN A 81 20.44 8.56 27.40
C ASN A 81 19.34 8.98 28.41
N LYS A 82 18.63 10.10 28.22
CA LYS A 82 17.73 10.67 29.25
C LYS A 82 16.24 10.66 28.87
N GLN A 83 15.90 10.52 27.59
CA GLN A 83 14.51 10.34 27.17
C GLN A 83 14.25 8.87 26.91
N LYS A 84 13.17 8.35 27.52
CA LYS A 84 12.74 6.97 27.27
C LYS A 84 12.06 6.90 25.92
N ASP A 85 12.22 5.78 25.24
CA ASP A 85 11.56 5.52 23.96
C ASP A 85 10.03 5.67 24.08
N THR A 86 9.46 5.31 25.24
CA THR A 86 8.04 5.50 25.57
C THR A 86 7.58 6.96 25.58
N ASP A 87 8.48 7.89 25.92
CA ASP A 87 8.16 9.32 26.02
C ASP A 87 8.23 9.99 24.64
N MET A 88 8.92 9.36 23.69
CA MET A 88 9.05 9.84 22.31
C MET A 88 7.88 9.40 21.43
N VAL A 89 7.25 8.26 21.74
CA VAL A 89 6.10 7.71 21.00
C VAL A 89 4.95 8.72 20.85
N PRO A 90 4.47 9.40 21.91
CA PRO A 90 3.39 10.39 21.77
C PRO A 90 3.77 11.56 20.84
N THR A 91 5.05 11.91 20.78
CA THR A 91 5.53 12.99 19.90
C THR A 91 5.52 12.54 18.44
N LEU A 92 5.95 11.30 18.17
CA LEU A 92 5.85 10.72 16.83
C LEU A 92 4.38 10.56 16.40
N GLN A 93 3.51 10.11 17.31
CA GLN A 93 2.07 10.01 17.05
C GLN A 93 1.48 11.39 16.72
N ALA A 94 1.85 12.45 17.45
CA ALA A 94 1.40 13.80 17.17
C ALA A 94 1.75 14.25 15.74
N TYR A 95 2.92 13.89 15.19
CA TYR A 95 3.26 14.21 13.80
C TYR A 95 2.39 13.49 12.78
N PHE A 96 1.96 12.26 13.08
CA PHE A 96 0.97 11.58 12.25
C PHE A 96 -0.42 12.19 12.41
N ASP A 97 -0.76 12.69 13.60
CA ASP A 97 -2.06 13.30 13.86
C ASP A 97 -2.19 14.71 13.29
N GLU A 98 -1.08 15.41 13.02
CA GLU A 98 -1.07 16.65 12.22
C GLU A 98 -1.68 16.43 10.81
N LEU A 99 -1.63 15.19 10.29
CA LEU A 99 -2.24 14.81 9.03
C LEU A 99 -3.68 14.31 9.16
N SER A 100 -4.33 14.41 10.34
CA SER A 100 -5.65 13.80 10.59
C SER A 100 -6.71 14.15 9.53
N ASN A 101 -6.66 15.37 8.97
CA ASN A 101 -7.59 15.82 7.92
C ASN A 101 -7.24 15.31 6.52
N ASN A 102 -6.02 14.81 6.30
CA ASN A 102 -5.48 14.38 5.00
C ASN A 102 -5.26 12.86 4.92
N LYS A 103 -5.83 12.10 5.85
CA LYS A 103 -5.73 10.63 5.92
C LYS A 103 -6.76 9.89 5.07
N THR A 104 -7.66 10.61 4.38
CA THR A 104 -8.69 10.03 3.49
C THR A 104 -8.48 10.52 2.07
N TRP A 105 -8.23 9.58 1.15
CA TRP A 105 -8.07 9.83 -0.28
C TRP A 105 -9.31 9.36 -1.02
N SER A 106 -9.98 10.28 -1.70
CA SER A 106 -11.17 10.01 -2.52
C SER A 106 -10.80 9.97 -4.00
N TYR A 107 -11.33 8.99 -4.73
CA TYR A 107 -11.11 8.81 -6.16
C TYR A 107 -12.46 8.80 -6.90
N PRO A 108 -13.08 9.97 -7.08
CA PRO A 108 -14.42 10.09 -7.64
C PRO A 108 -14.50 9.70 -9.12
N ASP A 109 -13.35 9.67 -9.80
CA ASP A 109 -13.16 9.17 -11.16
C ASP A 109 -13.41 7.66 -11.29
N GLU A 110 -13.16 6.90 -10.22
CA GLU A 110 -13.43 5.45 -10.17
C GLU A 110 -14.87 5.19 -9.71
N ALA A 111 -15.25 5.76 -8.57
CA ALA A 111 -16.63 5.75 -8.07
C ALA A 111 -16.83 6.84 -7.01
N ALA A 112 -18.06 7.36 -6.91
CA ALA A 112 -18.40 8.40 -5.93
C ALA A 112 -18.10 8.02 -4.47
N ALA A 113 -18.08 6.72 -4.14
CA ALA A 113 -17.77 6.18 -2.82
C ALA A 113 -16.41 5.46 -2.75
N TYR A 114 -15.51 5.66 -3.72
CA TYR A 114 -14.17 5.08 -3.69
C TYR A 114 -13.27 5.92 -2.79
N THR A 115 -13.00 5.40 -1.59
CA THR A 115 -12.11 6.04 -0.63
C THR A 115 -11.11 5.05 -0.05
N ILE A 116 -9.92 5.56 0.22
CA ILE A 116 -8.85 4.88 0.96
C ILE A 116 -8.59 5.75 2.18
N THR A 117 -8.56 5.16 3.36
CA THR A 117 -8.22 5.85 4.60
C THR A 117 -7.05 5.13 5.25
N THR A 118 -5.98 5.85 5.59
CA THR A 118 -4.83 5.29 6.30
C THR A 118 -4.78 5.83 7.71
N THR A 119 -4.25 5.03 8.61
CA THR A 119 -4.09 5.39 10.01
C THR A 119 -2.75 4.88 10.48
N ASP A 120 -1.85 5.81 10.81
CA ASP A 120 -0.53 5.48 11.31
C ASP A 120 -0.51 5.50 12.83
N THR A 121 0.07 4.44 13.42
CA THR A 121 0.21 4.27 14.86
C THR A 121 1.68 4.15 15.21
N ALA A 122 2.17 5.02 16.11
CA ALA A 122 3.52 4.96 16.64
C ALA A 122 3.61 4.06 17.89
N ALA A 123 4.73 3.36 18.04
CA ALA A 123 5.03 2.52 19.19
C ALA A 123 6.56 2.41 19.41
N VAL A 124 6.95 1.87 20.56
CA VAL A 124 8.35 1.51 20.83
C VAL A 124 8.72 0.27 20.00
N ASP A 125 9.94 0.21 19.46
CA ASP A 125 10.45 -1.03 18.84
C ASP A 125 10.76 -2.07 19.94
N ASP A 126 9.94 -3.11 20.02
CA ASP A 126 9.98 -4.15 21.05
C ASP A 126 10.93 -5.33 20.75
N ARG A 127 11.73 -5.23 19.68
CA ARG A 127 12.64 -6.33 19.29
C ARG A 127 13.63 -6.69 20.41
N PRO A 128 13.96 -7.98 20.57
CA PRO A 128 14.99 -8.41 21.52
C PRO A 128 16.31 -7.69 21.28
N GLY A 129 16.90 -7.12 22.35
CA GLY A 129 18.14 -6.35 22.29
C GLY A 129 17.96 -4.83 22.17
N ARG A 130 16.72 -4.32 22.07
CA ARG A 130 16.42 -2.90 22.25
C ARG A 130 16.45 -2.50 23.72
N GLN A 131 16.91 -1.29 24.00
CA GLN A 131 17.03 -0.76 25.37
C GLN A 131 15.99 0.36 25.57
N THR A 132 15.63 0.66 26.82
CA THR A 132 14.61 1.67 27.16
C THR A 132 14.96 3.11 26.70
N TYR A 133 16.23 3.36 26.37
CA TYR A 133 16.78 4.66 25.97
C TYR A 133 17.50 4.56 24.62
N SER A 134 17.02 3.68 23.75
CA SER A 134 17.72 3.33 22.51
C SER A 134 17.35 4.22 21.34
N GLY A 135 16.28 5.01 21.47
CA GLY A 135 15.72 5.86 20.44
C GLY A 135 15.01 5.07 19.34
N TYR A 136 14.80 3.77 19.50
CA TYR A 136 14.15 2.96 18.45
C TYR A 136 12.63 3.03 18.58
N MET A 137 12.03 3.53 17.52
CA MET A 137 10.58 3.63 17.37
C MET A 137 10.14 2.85 16.14
N MET A 138 8.89 2.42 16.18
CA MET A 138 8.20 1.87 15.03
C MET A 138 6.91 2.65 14.78
N ALA A 139 6.52 2.72 13.51
CA ALA A 139 5.23 3.20 13.09
C ALA A 139 4.62 2.16 12.15
N THR A 140 3.38 1.78 12.41
CA THR A 140 2.60 0.87 11.57
C THR A 140 1.44 1.63 10.98
N SER A 141 1.28 1.54 9.67
CA SER A 141 0.07 2.03 9.01
C SER A 141 -1.04 0.98 9.11
N ILE A 142 -2.29 1.41 9.02
CA ILE A 142 -3.46 0.55 8.85
C ILE A 142 -4.30 1.18 7.76
N VAL A 143 -4.86 0.36 6.87
CA VAL A 143 -5.64 0.83 5.73
C VAL A 143 -7.07 0.35 5.89
N SER A 144 -8.01 1.28 5.75
CA SER A 144 -9.43 0.97 5.57
C SER A 144 -9.90 1.48 4.22
N THR A 145 -10.74 0.71 3.55
CA THR A 145 -11.23 1.03 2.21
C THR A 145 -12.73 0.89 2.12
N SER A 146 -13.31 1.50 1.08
CA SER A 146 -14.71 1.30 0.78
C SER A 146 -15.00 -0.15 0.37
N THR A 147 -16.27 -0.56 0.50
CA THR A 147 -16.72 -1.93 0.22
C THR A 147 -16.40 -2.39 -1.21
N LEU A 148 -16.41 -1.47 -2.17
CA LEU A 148 -16.03 -1.71 -3.57
C LEU A 148 -14.60 -2.26 -3.72
N LEU A 149 -13.66 -1.70 -2.95
CA LEU A 149 -12.25 -2.09 -2.94
C LEU A 149 -12.01 -3.40 -2.19
N SER A 150 -12.70 -3.59 -1.07
CA SER A 150 -12.54 -4.78 -0.22
C SER A 150 -12.86 -6.09 -0.97
N GLY A 151 -13.80 -6.05 -1.92
CA GLY A 151 -14.20 -7.20 -2.72
C GLY A 151 -13.29 -7.51 -3.92
N SER A 152 -12.44 -6.57 -4.36
CA SER A 152 -11.58 -6.72 -5.55
C SER A 152 -10.09 -6.83 -5.21
N ALA A 153 -9.61 -6.08 -4.22
CA ALA A 153 -8.18 -5.99 -3.89
C ALA A 153 -7.70 -7.02 -2.85
N GLY A 154 -8.64 -7.69 -2.16
CA GLY A 154 -8.35 -8.51 -1.01
C GLY A 154 -7.70 -7.68 0.10
N ASN A 155 -6.76 -8.28 0.84
CA ASN A 155 -6.02 -7.56 1.85
C ASN A 155 -4.99 -6.62 1.21
N LEU A 156 -5.04 -5.35 1.60
CA LEU A 156 -4.11 -4.33 1.13
C LEU A 156 -2.79 -4.41 1.90
N PRO A 157 -1.66 -3.99 1.29
CA PRO A 157 -0.40 -3.94 1.99
C PRO A 157 -0.51 -2.97 3.16
N VAL A 158 0.06 -3.39 4.28
CA VAL A 158 0.31 -2.54 5.43
C VAL A 158 1.80 -2.24 5.45
N LEU A 159 2.21 -1.03 5.79
CA LEU A 159 3.62 -0.68 5.93
C LEU A 159 4.04 -0.54 7.39
N GLU A 160 5.27 -0.98 7.65
CA GLU A 160 5.96 -0.76 8.91
C GLU A 160 7.22 0.07 8.65
N LEU A 161 7.29 1.24 9.26
CA LEU A 161 8.48 2.06 9.37
C LEU A 161 9.15 1.79 10.71
N ARG A 162 10.44 1.48 10.69
CA ARG A 162 11.29 1.45 11.89
C ARG A 162 12.38 2.49 11.74
N LEU A 163 12.49 3.32 12.74
CA LEU A 163 13.41 4.44 12.74
C LEU A 163 14.09 4.53 14.10
N CYS A 164 15.27 5.13 14.10
CA CYS A 164 15.95 5.44 15.33
C CYS A 164 16.36 6.92 15.34
N VAL A 165 16.14 7.54 16.49
CA VAL A 165 16.24 8.98 16.74
C VAL A 165 17.21 9.25 17.88
N GLY A 166 17.79 10.45 17.92
CA GLY A 166 18.71 10.82 19.00
C GLY A 166 20.16 10.41 18.77
N LEU A 167 20.56 10.33 17.50
CA LEU A 167 21.96 10.14 17.13
C LEU A 167 22.81 11.32 17.63
N SER A 168 23.87 11.03 18.39
CA SER A 168 24.78 12.05 18.94
C SER A 168 25.71 12.68 17.88
N SER A 169 25.78 12.08 16.69
CA SER A 169 26.53 12.57 15.54
C SER A 169 25.91 12.05 14.24
N SER A 170 26.20 12.71 13.10
CA SER A 170 25.83 12.25 11.75
C SER A 170 26.49 10.94 11.32
N THR A 171 27.34 10.36 12.17
CA THR A 171 28.03 9.08 12.00
C THR A 171 27.55 8.04 13.01
N GLY A 172 26.63 8.40 13.91
CA GLY A 172 26.02 7.47 14.84
C GLY A 172 25.10 6.53 14.05
N ASN A 173 25.41 5.24 14.07
CA ASN A 173 24.58 4.25 13.40
C ASN A 173 23.62 3.64 14.41
N CYS A 174 22.35 3.54 14.03
CA CYS A 174 21.33 2.78 14.73
C CYS A 174 21.51 1.27 14.51
N GLY A 175 22.66 0.74 14.95
CA GLY A 175 23.09 -0.64 14.69
C GLY A 175 23.50 -0.87 13.22
N PRO A 176 23.90 -2.10 12.85
CA PRO A 176 24.25 -2.42 11.46
C PRO A 176 23.00 -2.32 10.59
N ILE A 177 22.90 -1.24 9.81
CA ILE A 177 21.88 -1.05 8.78
C ILE A 177 22.19 -2.06 7.67
N ASN A 178 21.44 -3.15 7.62
CA ASN A 178 21.48 -4.10 6.52
C ASN A 178 20.95 -3.43 5.24
N SER A 179 21.47 -3.88 4.09
CA SER A 179 21.45 -3.22 2.78
C SER A 179 20.08 -3.07 2.09
N ASN A 180 18.99 -3.02 2.85
CA ASN A 180 17.62 -2.96 2.33
C ASN A 180 16.85 -1.69 2.71
N ASN A 181 17.54 -0.64 3.19
CA ASN A 181 16.90 0.51 3.81
C ASN A 181 17.35 1.83 3.18
N GLY A 182 16.47 2.43 2.37
CA GLY A 182 16.13 3.87 2.39
C GLY A 182 17.19 4.99 2.36
N ASN A 183 18.50 4.72 2.37
CA ASN A 183 19.66 5.59 2.16
C ASN A 183 19.63 7.04 2.74
N ASN A 184 18.83 7.35 3.76
CA ASN A 184 18.75 8.70 4.32
C ASN A 184 19.12 8.69 5.81
N ASP A 185 20.42 8.67 6.06
CA ASP A 185 20.98 9.02 7.36
C ASP A 185 21.05 10.55 7.46
N THR A 186 20.37 11.10 8.46
CA THR A 186 20.56 12.51 8.85
C THR A 186 21.16 12.54 10.25
N GLY A 187 21.79 13.66 10.63
CA GLY A 187 22.35 13.81 11.98
C GLY A 187 21.36 13.62 13.14
N ASN A 188 20.05 13.53 12.87
CA ASN A 188 18.99 13.49 13.87
C ASN A 188 18.24 12.15 13.92
N TYR A 189 18.19 11.39 12.81
CA TYR A 189 17.52 10.09 12.73
C TYR A 189 18.03 9.24 11.54
N SER A 190 17.81 7.93 11.62
CA SER A 190 18.07 6.95 10.57
C SER A 190 16.89 5.98 10.39
N ILE A 191 16.65 5.54 9.16
CA ILE A 191 15.64 4.51 8.85
C ILE A 191 16.30 3.13 8.96
N ASN A 192 15.86 2.33 9.93
CA ASN A 192 16.32 0.97 10.13
C ASN A 192 15.51 -0.06 9.31
N ARG A 193 14.25 0.21 8.99
CA ARG A 193 13.45 -0.68 8.16
C ARG A 193 12.25 0.03 7.56
N LEU A 194 11.95 -0.24 6.30
CA LEU A 194 10.64 0.00 5.73
C LEU A 194 10.18 -1.27 5.01
N THR A 195 9.13 -1.91 5.50
CA THR A 195 8.64 -3.16 4.89
C THR A 195 7.14 -3.24 4.82
N ASN A 196 6.65 -3.90 3.78
CA ASN A 196 5.29 -4.41 3.73
C ASN A 196 5.13 -5.48 4.81
N LEU A 197 4.17 -5.28 5.72
CA LEU A 197 3.68 -6.31 6.60
C LEU A 197 2.76 -7.26 5.81
N PRO A 198 2.76 -8.56 6.18
CA PRO A 198 1.77 -9.47 5.66
C PRO A 198 0.38 -8.92 5.99
N ALA A 199 -0.47 -8.97 4.98
CA ALA A 199 -1.86 -8.60 5.08
C ALA A 199 -2.56 -9.42 6.19
N PRO A 200 -3.36 -8.81 7.08
CA PRO A 200 -3.95 -9.47 8.25
C PRO A 200 -4.91 -10.62 7.92
#